data_AF-A0A5B1QR29-F1
#
_entry.id   AF-A0A5B1QR29-F1
#
_cell.length_a   1.000
_cell.length_b   1.000
_cell.length_c   1.000
_cell.angle_alpha   90.00
_cell.angle_beta   90.00
_cell.angle_gamma   90.00
#
_symmetry.space_group_name_H-M   'P 1'
#
loop_
_entity.id
_entity.type
_entity.pdbx_description
1 polymer ?
#
loop_
_entity_poly.entity_id
_entity_poly.type
_entity_poly.pdbx_seq_one_letter_code
_entity_poly.pdbx_strand_id
1 'polypeptide(L)'
;WESFIHPEGKVYFRRQAHPVILTESYICRPEVFTALTSWISVIEDWIRELPLVLHESVHIWMQLSADQNSCMYSLIDHDQRSVFWLKALTTDVLGLMETVSQSHLSQLLQEQYWSHVEHFPMGIGRIPSDASTQLIDIFAHAYAVRAPLHNHRLDTLTSSTPTFPYELEECTQILQLLRNSQDCLSEAGTICFIARIWTFICNNRYLNHWGQETCRMSRDQTIISAAPPKTSILLSVLSCFVLNCQEQYHSRLDDVYHDSVVYLYVWNAYVRHTLEDWSMWSKMVR
;
A
#
# COMPACT_ATOMS: atom_id res chain seq x y z
N TRP A 1 -23.14 18.43 9.43
CA TRP A 1 -22.54 17.09 9.28
C TRP A 1 -23.39 16.32 8.30
N GLU A 2 -22.75 15.52 7.46
CA GLU A 2 -23.39 14.66 6.46
C GLU A 2 -22.86 13.24 6.64
N SER A 3 -23.73 12.24 6.50
CA SER A 3 -23.36 10.83 6.61
C SER A 3 -23.20 10.22 5.22
N PHE A 4 -22.16 9.41 5.04
CA PHE A 4 -21.92 8.64 3.83
C PHE A 4 -21.80 7.16 4.16
N ILE A 5 -22.04 6.33 3.15
CA ILE A 5 -21.82 4.89 3.21
C ILE A 5 -20.74 4.59 2.18
N HIS A 6 -19.59 4.12 2.67
CA HIS A 6 -18.50 3.62 1.85
C HIS A 6 -19.02 2.51 0.90
N PRO A 7 -18.48 2.34 -0.32
CA PRO A 7 -18.90 1.26 -1.23
C PRO A 7 -18.89 -0.15 -0.60
N GLU A 8 -18.05 -0.36 0.42
CA GLU A 8 -17.96 -1.61 1.18
C GLU A 8 -18.83 -1.64 2.46
N GLY A 9 -19.69 -0.65 2.66
CA GLY A 9 -20.75 -0.63 3.68
C GLY A 9 -20.43 0.13 4.97
N LYS A 10 -19.20 0.61 5.17
CA LYS A 10 -18.81 1.36 6.38
C LYS A 10 -19.41 2.78 6.37
N VAL A 11 -20.01 3.19 7.48
CA VAL A 11 -20.55 4.55 7.64
C VAL A 11 -19.45 5.49 8.11
N TYR A 12 -19.39 6.68 7.51
CA TYR A 12 -18.52 7.77 7.93
C TYR A 12 -19.22 9.12 7.79
N PHE A 13 -18.64 10.16 8.38
CA PHE A 13 -19.25 11.47 8.47
C PHE A 13 -18.30 12.56 7.98
N ARG A 14 -18.89 13.56 7.33
CA ARG A 14 -18.21 14.77 6.86
C ARG A 14 -18.81 16.01 7.50
N ARG A 15 -17.97 16.88 8.03
CA ARG A 15 -18.38 18.24 8.44
C ARG A 15 -18.43 19.14 7.22
N GLN A 16 -19.60 19.71 6.94
CA GLN A 16 -19.83 20.70 5.88
C GLN A 16 -19.45 22.12 6.36
N ALA A 17 -18.20 22.29 6.76
CA ALA A 17 -17.60 23.57 7.14
C ALA A 17 -16.11 23.53 6.77
N HIS A 18 -15.45 24.69 6.76
CA HIS A 18 -14.00 24.75 6.62
C HIS A 18 -13.33 24.89 7.99
N PRO A 19 -12.25 24.14 8.27
CA PRO A 19 -11.70 23.05 7.45
C PRO A 19 -12.66 21.84 7.38
N VAL A 20 -12.64 21.12 6.25
CA VAL A 20 -13.46 19.90 6.08
C VAL A 20 -12.92 18.83 7.01
N ILE A 21 -13.81 18.21 7.79
CA ILE A 21 -13.44 17.16 8.75
C ILE A 21 -14.13 15.85 8.35
N LEU A 22 -13.35 14.78 8.27
CA LEU A 22 -13.81 13.42 7.99
C LEU A 22 -13.56 12.54 9.22
N THR A 23 -14.54 11.70 9.57
CA THR A 23 -14.41 10.77 10.69
C THR A 23 -15.26 9.52 10.49
N GLU A 24 -14.78 8.39 11.01
CA GLU A 24 -15.56 7.15 11.13
C GLU A 24 -16.17 7.00 12.53
N SER A 25 -15.88 7.93 13.45
CA SER A 25 -16.51 7.96 14.76
C SER A 25 -18.01 8.16 14.60
N TYR A 26 -18.82 7.30 15.23
CA TYR A 26 -20.26 7.31 15.03
C TYR A 26 -20.95 8.47 15.76
N ILE A 27 -20.94 9.65 15.14
CA ILE A 27 -21.40 10.91 15.74
C ILE A 27 -22.91 10.98 16.02
N CYS A 28 -23.69 9.99 15.58
CA CYS A 28 -25.10 9.90 15.99
C CYS A 28 -25.25 9.59 17.49
N ARG A 29 -24.18 9.10 18.14
CA ARG A 29 -24.09 8.98 19.60
C ARG A 29 -23.74 10.34 20.22
N PRO A 30 -24.57 10.89 21.12
CA PRO A 30 -24.32 12.21 21.71
C PRO A 30 -22.96 12.32 22.41
N GLU A 31 -22.54 11.29 23.14
CA GLU A 31 -21.25 11.25 23.84
C GLU A 31 -20.06 11.35 22.88
N VAL A 32 -20.12 10.62 21.76
CA VAL A 32 -19.11 10.64 20.70
C VAL A 32 -19.07 12.01 20.03
N PHE A 33 -20.25 12.59 19.74
CA PHE A 33 -20.35 13.91 19.13
C PHE A 33 -19.77 15.01 20.02
N THR A 34 -20.09 14.99 21.31
CA THR A 34 -19.55 15.96 22.28
C THR A 34 -18.03 15.84 22.39
N ALA A 35 -17.51 14.63 22.58
CA ALA A 35 -16.07 14.39 22.69
C ALA A 35 -15.34 14.83 21.40
N LEU A 36 -15.84 14.45 20.22
CA LEU A 36 -15.24 14.83 18.95
C LEU A 36 -15.26 16.35 18.76
N THR A 37 -16.36 17.02 19.11
CA THR A 37 -16.47 18.48 19.00
C THR A 37 -15.46 19.19 19.89
N SER A 38 -15.23 18.69 21.12
CA SER A 38 -14.18 19.22 22.00
C SER A 38 -12.79 19.10 21.37
N TRP A 39 -12.46 17.94 20.77
CA TRP A 39 -11.18 17.75 20.09
C TRP A 39 -11.05 18.59 18.81
N ILE A 40 -12.14 18.79 18.07
CA ILE A 40 -12.17 19.69 16.92
C ILE A 40 -11.79 21.11 17.35
N SER A 41 -12.34 21.62 18.46
CA SER A 41 -11.98 22.95 18.96
C SER A 41 -10.49 23.06 19.29
N VAL A 42 -9.90 22.02 19.90
CA VAL A 42 -8.45 21.99 20.20
C VAL A 42 -7.61 22.08 18.92
N ILE A 43 -7.98 21.35 17.86
CA ILE A 43 -7.25 21.39 16.58
C ILE A 43 -7.44 22.75 15.90
N GLU A 44 -8.65 23.32 15.92
CA GLU A 44 -8.92 24.66 15.39
C GLU A 44 -8.16 25.76 16.15
N ASP A 45 -7.94 25.61 17.45
CA ASP A 45 -7.07 26.49 18.25
C ASP A 45 -5.61 26.36 17.79
N TRP A 46 -5.08 25.14 17.64
CA TRP A 46 -3.71 24.93 17.15
C TRP A 46 -3.48 25.49 15.75
N ILE A 47 -4.45 25.36 14.85
CA ILE A 47 -4.36 25.94 13.49
C ILE A 47 -4.26 27.46 13.57
N ARG A 48 -5.03 28.11 14.46
CA ARG A 48 -5.01 29.58 14.64
C ARG A 48 -3.71 30.10 15.24
N GLU A 49 -3.05 29.31 16.08
CA GLU A 49 -1.76 29.68 16.69
C GLU A 49 -0.58 29.56 15.71
N LEU A 50 -0.73 28.72 14.68
CA LEU A 50 0.31 28.52 13.68
C LEU A 50 0.21 29.60 12.59
N PRO A 51 1.35 30.10 12.07
CA PRO A 51 1.38 31.02 10.93
C PRO A 51 1.11 30.27 9.61
N LEU A 52 0.09 29.41 9.58
CA LEU A 52 -0.20 28.49 8.50
C LEU A 52 -1.62 28.74 8.01
N VAL A 53 -1.74 29.09 6.72
CA VAL A 53 -3.03 29.20 6.06
C VAL A 53 -3.35 27.85 5.44
N LEU A 54 -4.33 27.14 6.00
CA LEU A 54 -4.81 25.88 5.42
C LEU A 54 -5.51 26.18 4.10
N HIS A 55 -5.01 25.59 3.01
CA HIS A 55 -5.63 25.68 1.71
C HIS A 55 -6.96 24.91 1.70
N GLU A 56 -7.88 25.27 0.79
CA GLU A 56 -9.19 24.61 0.67
C GLU A 56 -9.09 23.12 0.30
N SER A 57 -7.98 22.72 -0.32
CA SER A 57 -7.66 21.33 -0.66
C SER A 57 -7.21 20.48 0.54
N VAL A 58 -7.06 21.09 1.73
CA VAL A 58 -6.65 20.37 2.94
C VAL A 58 -7.87 19.92 3.74
N HIS A 59 -8.00 18.61 3.91
CA HIS A 59 -8.99 18.00 4.79
C HIS A 59 -8.34 17.52 6.08
N ILE A 60 -9.13 17.39 7.15
CA ILE A 60 -8.68 16.84 8.43
C ILE A 60 -9.38 15.51 8.66
N TRP A 61 -8.62 14.45 8.83
CA TRP A 61 -9.14 13.19 9.34
C TRP A 61 -9.02 13.17 10.86
N MET A 62 -10.08 12.74 11.54
CA MET A 62 -10.09 12.60 13.00
C MET A 62 -10.73 11.29 13.41
N GLN A 63 -10.15 10.63 14.41
CA GLN A 63 -10.68 9.40 14.97
C GLN A 63 -10.55 9.40 16.49
N LEU A 64 -11.65 9.19 17.19
CA LEU A 64 -11.64 9.02 18.65
C LEU A 64 -11.13 7.63 19.01
N SER A 65 -10.38 7.56 20.12
CA SER A 65 -10.07 6.29 20.78
C SER A 65 -11.35 5.65 21.33
N ALA A 66 -11.29 4.33 21.60
CA ALA A 66 -12.44 3.58 22.11
C ALA A 66 -12.95 4.13 23.47
N ASP A 67 -12.05 4.64 24.30
CA ASP A 67 -12.35 5.28 25.59
C ASP A 67 -12.66 6.77 25.47
N GLN A 68 -12.61 7.34 24.26
CA GLN A 68 -12.89 8.74 23.93
C GLN A 68 -11.96 9.76 24.61
N ASN A 69 -10.89 9.31 25.29
CA ASN A 69 -9.94 10.17 26.00
C ASN A 69 -8.84 10.73 25.10
N SER A 70 -8.70 10.24 23.87
CA SER A 70 -7.74 10.75 22.90
C SER A 70 -8.36 10.83 21.51
N CYS A 71 -7.82 11.72 20.69
CA CYS A 71 -8.19 11.82 19.29
C CYS A 71 -6.94 11.76 18.41
N MET A 72 -6.90 10.79 17.52
CA MET A 72 -5.93 10.74 16.43
C MET A 72 -6.38 11.70 15.34
N TYR A 73 -5.43 12.40 14.74
CA TYR A 73 -5.71 13.28 13.62
C TYR A 73 -4.57 13.25 12.59
N SER A 74 -4.91 13.60 11.36
CA SER A 74 -3.96 13.90 10.29
C SER A 74 -4.57 14.90 9.32
N LEU A 75 -3.71 15.65 8.62
CA LEU A 75 -4.10 16.59 7.59
C LEU A 75 -3.78 15.98 6.23
N ILE A 76 -4.75 16.05 5.33
CA ILE A 76 -4.73 15.42 4.02
C ILE A 76 -4.68 16.51 2.98
N ASP A 77 -3.57 16.64 2.27
CA ASP A 77 -3.40 17.62 1.20
C ASP A 77 -3.73 16.95 -0.15
N HIS A 78 -4.86 17.33 -0.75
CA HIS A 78 -5.31 16.79 -2.03
C HIS A 78 -4.51 17.31 -3.23
N ASP A 79 -3.86 18.47 -3.12
CA ASP A 79 -3.03 19.01 -4.21
C ASP A 79 -1.66 18.32 -4.24
N GLN A 80 -1.04 18.15 -3.07
CA GLN A 80 0.25 17.46 -2.93
C GLN A 80 0.12 15.93 -2.87
N ARG A 81 -1.10 15.40 -2.71
CA ARG A 81 -1.37 13.96 -2.54
C ARG A 81 -0.54 13.36 -1.41
N SER A 82 -0.53 14.04 -0.27
CA SER A 82 0.29 13.69 0.89
C SER A 82 -0.48 13.91 2.18
N VAL A 83 0.01 13.28 3.24
CA VAL A 83 -0.48 13.45 4.61
C VAL A 83 0.57 14.19 5.45
N PHE A 84 0.13 15.04 6.35
CA PHE A 84 1.00 15.74 7.29
C PHE A 84 0.30 16.01 8.64
N TRP A 85 1.06 16.53 9.61
CA TRP A 85 0.58 16.84 10.95
C TRP A 85 0.96 18.27 11.34
N LEU A 86 0.14 18.91 12.19
CA LEU A 86 0.43 20.25 12.70
C LEU A 86 1.67 20.30 13.59
N LYS A 87 2.02 19.17 14.22
CA LYS A 87 3.18 19.03 15.09
C LYS A 87 4.26 18.24 14.38
N ALA A 88 5.51 18.59 14.65
CA ALA A 88 6.65 17.78 14.23
C ALA A 88 6.59 16.42 14.94
N LEU A 89 6.46 15.35 14.17
CA LEU A 89 6.40 13.97 14.65
C LEU A 89 7.46 13.14 13.89
N THR A 90 8.04 12.16 14.56
CA THR A 90 8.94 11.19 13.92
C THR A 90 8.14 10.03 13.33
N THR A 91 8.73 9.33 12.36
CA THR A 91 8.14 8.13 11.75
C THR A 91 7.81 7.06 12.79
N ASP A 92 8.66 6.89 13.81
CA ASP A 92 8.45 5.89 14.87
C ASP A 92 7.18 6.15 15.68
N VAL A 93 6.91 7.42 16.02
CA VAL A 93 5.71 7.82 16.77
C VAL A 93 4.45 7.59 15.94
N LEU A 94 4.56 7.73 14.62
CA LEU A 94 3.47 7.50 13.67
C LEU A 94 3.32 6.01 13.29
N GLY A 95 4.21 5.13 13.76
CA GLY A 95 4.24 3.73 13.34
C GLY A 95 4.60 3.55 11.86
N LEU A 96 5.23 4.54 11.25
CA LEU A 96 5.71 4.50 9.87
C LEU A 96 7.05 3.75 9.80
N MET A 97 7.21 2.97 8.72
CA MET A 97 8.46 2.23 8.49
C MET A 97 9.65 3.16 8.21
N GLU A 98 10.86 2.66 8.45
CA GLU A 98 12.10 3.42 8.26
C GLU A 98 12.31 3.82 6.80
N THR A 99 12.80 5.04 6.57
CA THR A 99 13.03 5.58 5.22
C THR A 99 14.49 6.00 5.04
N VAL A 100 15.03 5.85 3.83
CA VAL A 100 16.44 6.15 3.52
C VAL A 100 16.66 7.58 3.03
N SER A 101 15.59 8.30 2.69
CA SER A 101 15.63 9.69 2.23
C SER A 101 14.26 10.36 2.34
N GLN A 102 14.22 11.68 2.14
CA GLN A 102 12.97 12.43 2.10
C GLN A 102 12.06 12.01 0.94
N SER A 103 12.62 11.73 -0.24
CA SER A 103 11.81 11.26 -1.38
C SER A 103 11.26 9.85 -1.15
N HIS A 104 11.94 9.03 -0.34
CA HIS A 104 11.43 7.74 0.09
C HIS A 104 10.26 7.89 1.07
N LEU A 105 10.39 8.79 2.06
CA LEU A 105 9.29 9.15 2.97
C LEU A 105 8.09 9.69 2.20
N SER A 106 8.29 10.50 1.16
CA SER A 106 7.19 10.99 0.32
C SER A 106 6.38 9.86 -0.34
N GLN A 107 7.00 8.73 -0.71
CA GLN A 107 6.25 7.57 -1.23
C GLN A 107 5.30 6.99 -0.17
N LEU A 108 5.79 6.89 1.07
CA LEU A 108 5.01 6.37 2.20
C LEU A 108 3.86 7.32 2.58
N LEU A 109 4.10 8.63 2.59
CA LEU A 109 3.05 9.62 2.85
C LEU A 109 2.01 9.67 1.72
N GLN A 110 2.44 9.43 0.48
CA GLN A 110 1.53 9.31 -0.66
C GLN A 110 0.67 8.03 -0.58
N GLU A 111 1.23 6.92 -0.12
CA GLU A 111 0.45 5.71 0.20
C GLU A 111 -0.63 6.00 1.24
N GLN A 112 -0.28 6.68 2.34
CA GLN A 112 -1.25 7.05 3.37
C GLN A 112 -2.35 7.98 2.83
N TYR A 113 -1.99 8.89 1.92
CA TYR A 113 -2.96 9.74 1.23
C TYR A 113 -3.96 8.93 0.40
N TRP A 114 -3.47 8.00 -0.42
CA TRP A 114 -4.35 7.18 -1.25
C TRP A 114 -5.19 6.21 -0.43
N SER A 115 -4.64 5.68 0.65
CA SER A 115 -5.41 4.92 1.63
C SER A 115 -6.53 5.80 2.23
N HIS A 116 -6.27 7.05 2.58
CA HIS A 116 -7.33 7.96 3.03
C HIS A 116 -8.41 8.16 1.96
N VAL A 117 -8.04 8.41 0.69
CA VAL A 117 -9.01 8.57 -0.40
C VAL A 117 -9.84 7.29 -0.60
N GLU A 118 -9.22 6.13 -0.47
CA GLU A 118 -9.91 4.83 -0.52
C GLU A 118 -10.94 4.71 0.59
N HIS A 119 -10.63 5.13 1.83
CA HIS A 119 -11.55 5.05 2.97
C HIS A 119 -12.67 6.11 2.94
N PHE A 120 -12.42 7.27 2.33
CA PHE A 120 -13.38 8.38 2.24
C PHE A 120 -13.68 8.83 0.80
N PRO A 121 -14.11 7.94 -0.12
CA PRO A 121 -14.17 8.29 -1.53
C PRO A 121 -15.22 9.37 -1.87
N MET A 122 -16.27 9.54 -1.05
CA MET A 122 -17.30 10.57 -1.25
C MET A 122 -16.88 11.90 -0.62
N GLY A 123 -15.80 11.91 0.18
CA GLY A 123 -15.27 13.10 0.83
C GLY A 123 -14.57 14.06 -0.14
N ILE A 124 -14.07 13.56 -1.27
CA ILE A 124 -13.24 14.32 -2.23
C ILE A 124 -14.00 14.78 -3.49
N GLY A 125 -15.17 14.19 -3.76
CA GLY A 125 -16.02 14.51 -4.92
C GLY A 125 -15.52 13.98 -6.27
N ARG A 126 -14.22 14.10 -6.60
CA ARG A 126 -13.65 13.63 -7.86
C ARG A 126 -12.16 13.35 -7.77
N ILE A 127 -11.70 12.28 -8.42
CA ILE A 127 -10.26 12.04 -8.61
C ILE A 127 -9.68 12.92 -9.72
N PRO A 128 -8.51 13.54 -9.52
CA PRO A 128 -7.77 14.22 -10.58
C PRO A 128 -7.51 13.29 -11.79
N SER A 129 -7.82 13.76 -13.00
CA SER A 129 -7.72 12.93 -14.21
C SER A 129 -6.30 12.41 -14.45
N ASP A 130 -5.28 13.20 -14.12
CA ASP A 130 -3.88 12.82 -14.25
C ASP A 130 -3.52 11.61 -13.37
N ALA A 131 -4.15 11.46 -12.20
CA ALA A 131 -3.91 10.30 -11.35
C ALA A 131 -4.38 8.99 -12.01
N SER A 132 -5.49 9.04 -12.75
CA SER A 132 -5.99 7.88 -13.49
C SER A 132 -5.15 7.61 -14.74
N THR A 133 -4.78 8.66 -15.49
CA THR A 133 -3.89 8.55 -16.66
C THR A 133 -2.52 7.96 -16.28
N GLN A 134 -1.93 8.41 -15.17
CA GLN A 134 -0.67 7.86 -14.67
C GLN A 134 -0.76 6.37 -14.36
N LEU A 135 -1.86 5.88 -13.78
CA LEU A 135 -2.06 4.44 -13.58
C LEU A 135 -2.15 3.71 -14.92
N ILE A 136 -2.87 4.24 -15.90
CA ILE A 136 -2.93 3.65 -17.25
C ILE A 136 -1.52 3.49 -17.82
N ASP A 137 -0.68 4.52 -17.71
CA ASP A 137 0.70 4.48 -18.20
C ASP A 137 1.56 3.46 -17.46
N ILE A 138 1.45 3.40 -16.12
CA ILE A 138 2.17 2.43 -15.27
C ILE A 138 1.79 1.01 -15.66
N PHE A 139 0.50 0.71 -15.79
CA PHE A 139 0.01 -0.62 -16.15
C PHE A 139 0.30 -0.97 -17.60
N ALA A 140 0.26 -0.01 -18.52
CA ALA A 140 0.66 -0.23 -19.92
C ALA A 140 2.15 -0.56 -20.02
N HIS A 141 3.01 0.15 -19.29
CA HIS A 141 4.44 -0.16 -19.20
C HIS A 141 4.65 -1.56 -18.59
N ALA A 142 3.99 -1.87 -17.47
CA ALA A 142 4.12 -3.18 -16.83
C ALA A 142 3.66 -4.33 -17.74
N TYR A 143 2.55 -4.15 -18.46
CA TYR A 143 2.08 -5.10 -19.47
C TYR A 143 3.09 -5.28 -20.59
N ALA A 144 3.61 -4.18 -21.14
CA ALA A 144 4.59 -4.22 -22.22
C ALA A 144 5.86 -4.95 -21.77
N VAL A 145 6.40 -4.66 -20.59
CA VAL A 145 7.56 -5.40 -20.05
C VAL A 145 7.25 -6.89 -19.98
N ARG A 146 6.05 -7.28 -19.51
CA ARG A 146 5.68 -8.67 -19.18
C ARG A 146 5.14 -9.52 -20.34
N ALA A 147 4.70 -8.91 -21.44
CA ALA A 147 4.02 -9.62 -22.53
C ALA A 147 5.00 -10.56 -23.28
N PRO A 148 4.70 -11.86 -23.41
CA PRO A 148 5.48 -12.76 -24.25
C PRO A 148 5.32 -12.39 -25.72
N LEU A 149 6.42 -12.27 -26.46
CA LEU A 149 6.35 -12.18 -27.91
C LEU A 149 5.72 -13.47 -28.46
N HIS A 150 4.83 -13.32 -29.44
CA HIS A 150 3.98 -14.35 -30.01
C HIS A 150 4.74 -15.40 -30.83
N ASN A 151 5.68 -16.14 -30.24
CA ASN A 151 6.31 -17.36 -30.78
C ASN A 151 7.54 -17.76 -29.95
N HIS A 152 7.48 -18.94 -29.33
CA HIS A 152 8.65 -19.67 -28.81
C HIS A 152 9.47 -18.97 -27.71
N ARG A 153 9.21 -19.42 -26.48
CA ARG A 153 10.17 -19.48 -25.35
C ARG A 153 10.66 -18.13 -24.82
N LEU A 154 9.89 -17.64 -23.83
CA LEU A 154 10.41 -17.23 -22.53
C LEU A 154 11.37 -16.03 -22.47
N ASP A 155 11.14 -14.97 -23.27
CA ASP A 155 11.76 -13.67 -23.00
C ASP A 155 10.66 -12.62 -22.78
N THR A 156 10.56 -12.19 -21.53
CA THR A 156 9.95 -10.93 -21.13
C THR A 156 10.61 -9.80 -21.92
N LEU A 157 9.89 -8.80 -22.43
CA LEU A 157 10.42 -7.84 -23.42
C LEU A 157 11.72 -7.14 -22.97
N THR A 158 11.93 -6.98 -21.66
CA THR A 158 13.14 -6.29 -21.13
C THR A 158 13.69 -6.83 -19.79
N SER A 159 12.96 -7.63 -19.01
CA SER A 159 13.43 -8.12 -17.69
C SER A 159 12.82 -9.47 -17.29
N SER A 160 13.65 -10.45 -16.97
CA SER A 160 13.24 -11.81 -16.57
C SER A 160 12.56 -11.88 -15.19
N THR A 161 12.79 -10.90 -14.32
CA THR A 161 12.31 -10.86 -12.92
C THR A 161 11.77 -9.47 -12.56
N PRO A 162 10.64 -9.04 -13.16
CA PRO A 162 10.07 -7.71 -12.92
C PRO A 162 9.60 -7.53 -11.47
N THR A 163 9.78 -6.33 -10.93
CA THR A 163 9.38 -5.92 -9.57
C THR A 163 7.92 -5.48 -9.45
N PHE A 164 7.14 -5.58 -10.55
CA PHE A 164 5.74 -5.19 -10.58
C PHE A 164 4.84 -6.23 -9.89
N PRO A 165 3.89 -5.82 -9.02
CA PRO A 165 3.21 -6.74 -8.12
C PRO A 165 2.15 -7.63 -8.80
N TYR A 166 1.63 -7.21 -9.95
CA TYR A 166 0.54 -7.90 -10.66
C TYR A 166 1.03 -8.83 -11.79
N GLU A 167 0.29 -9.90 -12.02
CA GLU A 167 0.43 -10.77 -13.19
C GLU A 167 -0.07 -10.10 -14.48
N LEU A 168 0.26 -10.69 -15.64
CA LEU A 168 -0.10 -10.14 -16.95
C LEU A 168 -1.63 -10.08 -17.16
N GLU A 169 -2.35 -11.11 -16.73
CA GLU A 169 -3.81 -11.17 -16.83
C GLU A 169 -4.46 -10.09 -15.96
N GLU A 170 -4.02 -9.96 -14.71
CA GLU A 170 -4.46 -8.92 -13.78
C GLU A 170 -4.18 -7.52 -14.33
N CYS A 171 -2.99 -7.29 -14.89
CA CYS A 171 -2.64 -6.02 -15.53
C CYS A 171 -3.61 -5.68 -16.66
N THR A 172 -4.00 -6.67 -17.47
CA THR A 172 -4.93 -6.49 -18.59
C THR A 172 -6.32 -6.10 -18.09
N GLN A 173 -6.82 -6.81 -17.08
CA GLN A 173 -8.13 -6.53 -16.49
C GLN A 173 -8.16 -5.14 -15.84
N ILE A 174 -7.15 -4.79 -15.05
CA ILE A 174 -7.04 -3.48 -14.41
C ILE A 174 -6.93 -2.35 -15.45
N LEU A 175 -6.12 -2.54 -16.50
CA LEU A 175 -5.97 -1.55 -17.57
C LEU A 175 -7.30 -1.30 -18.30
N GLN A 176 -8.09 -2.35 -18.55
CA GLN A 176 -9.43 -2.22 -19.12
C GLN A 176 -10.37 -1.44 -18.19
N LEU A 177 -10.38 -1.77 -16.90
CA LEU A 177 -11.20 -1.06 -15.91
C LEU A 177 -10.83 0.43 -15.82
N LEU A 178 -9.55 0.76 -15.76
CA LEU A 178 -9.07 2.14 -15.71
C LEU A 178 -9.50 2.93 -16.95
N ARG A 179 -9.39 2.34 -18.15
CA ARG A 179 -9.82 2.97 -19.40
C ARG A 179 -11.34 3.18 -19.46
N ASN A 180 -12.12 2.21 -18.99
CA ASN A 180 -13.59 2.31 -18.98
C ASN A 180 -14.11 3.29 -17.92
N SER A 181 -13.31 3.57 -16.88
CA SER A 181 -13.68 4.46 -15.77
C SER A 181 -13.43 5.95 -16.00
N GLN A 182 -12.81 6.33 -17.14
CA GLN A 182 -12.39 7.71 -17.39
C GLN A 182 -13.54 8.73 -17.33
N ASP A 183 -14.75 8.31 -17.71
CA ASP A 183 -15.94 9.16 -17.69
C ASP A 183 -16.63 9.21 -16.31
N CYS A 184 -16.24 8.31 -15.40
CA CYS A 184 -16.90 8.10 -14.10
C CYS A 184 -15.98 8.42 -12.90
N LEU A 185 -14.99 9.31 -13.06
CA LEU A 185 -13.98 9.63 -12.02
C LEU A 185 -14.55 10.35 -10.78
N SER A 186 -15.83 10.73 -10.80
CA SER A 186 -16.55 11.30 -9.65
C SER A 186 -17.36 10.24 -8.88
N GLU A 187 -17.51 9.04 -9.44
CA GLU A 187 -18.31 8.00 -8.82
C GLU A 187 -17.56 7.37 -7.64
N ALA A 188 -18.27 7.20 -6.52
CA ALA A 188 -17.77 6.63 -5.28
C ALA A 188 -16.97 5.33 -5.47
N GLY A 189 -17.51 4.40 -6.26
CA GLY A 189 -16.85 3.13 -6.57
C GLY A 189 -15.59 3.32 -7.40
N THR A 190 -15.61 4.23 -8.37
CA THR A 190 -14.44 4.57 -9.20
C THR A 190 -13.31 5.15 -8.37
N ILE A 191 -13.66 6.09 -7.48
CA ILE A 191 -12.70 6.73 -6.59
C ILE A 191 -12.04 5.68 -5.69
N CYS A 192 -12.85 4.83 -5.07
CA CYS A 192 -12.37 3.78 -4.16
C CYS A 192 -11.38 2.83 -4.86
N PHE A 193 -11.71 2.30 -6.04
CA PHE A 193 -10.82 1.35 -6.71
C PHE A 193 -9.53 2.01 -7.22
N ILE A 194 -9.60 3.23 -7.76
CA ILE A 194 -8.40 3.94 -8.25
C ILE A 194 -7.46 4.24 -7.08
N ALA A 195 -8.03 4.72 -5.96
CA ALA A 195 -7.27 4.99 -4.75
C ALA A 195 -6.61 3.72 -4.21
N ARG A 196 -7.35 2.60 -4.16
CA ARG A 196 -6.81 1.28 -3.78
C ARG A 196 -5.63 0.87 -4.64
N ILE A 197 -5.73 0.98 -5.97
CA ILE A 197 -4.61 0.64 -6.87
C ILE A 197 -3.41 1.55 -6.58
N TRP A 198 -3.64 2.85 -6.39
CA TRP A 198 -2.57 3.78 -6.04
C TRP A 198 -1.88 3.44 -4.72
N THR A 199 -2.63 3.06 -3.68
CA THR A 199 -2.08 2.58 -2.40
C THR A 199 -1.07 1.45 -2.65
N PHE A 200 -1.46 0.43 -3.43
CA PHE A 200 -0.56 -0.67 -3.79
C PHE A 200 0.67 -0.23 -4.60
N ILE A 201 0.50 0.69 -5.55
CA ILE A 201 1.62 1.20 -6.36
C ILE A 201 2.61 2.00 -5.51
N CYS A 202 2.12 2.88 -4.61
CA CYS A 202 2.97 3.65 -3.71
C CYS A 202 3.72 2.74 -2.73
N ASN A 203 3.05 1.74 -2.16
CA ASN A 203 3.68 0.75 -1.31
C ASN A 203 4.76 -0.05 -2.07
N ASN A 204 4.47 -0.50 -3.31
CA ASN A 204 5.45 -1.19 -4.15
C ASN A 204 6.65 -0.31 -4.49
N ARG A 205 6.45 0.99 -4.75
CA ARG A 205 7.53 1.96 -4.97
C ARG A 205 8.40 2.13 -3.71
N TYR A 206 7.75 2.23 -2.55
CA TYR A 206 8.43 2.26 -1.26
C TYR A 206 9.28 0.99 -1.06
N LEU A 207 8.69 -0.21 -1.14
CA LEU A 207 9.42 -1.47 -0.92
C LEU A 207 10.59 -1.71 -1.88
N ASN A 208 10.57 -1.11 -3.08
CA ASN A 208 11.64 -1.22 -4.07
C ASN A 208 12.59 -0.02 -4.08
N HIS A 209 12.48 0.90 -3.12
CA HIS A 209 13.30 2.11 -3.03
C HIS A 209 13.29 2.91 -4.35
N TRP A 210 12.10 3.10 -4.91
CA TRP A 210 11.93 3.77 -6.20
C TRP A 210 12.48 5.19 -6.17
N GLY A 211 13.31 5.54 -7.15
CA GLY A 211 13.96 6.85 -7.24
C GLY A 211 15.09 7.08 -6.23
N GLN A 212 15.54 6.04 -5.52
CA GLN A 212 16.69 6.10 -4.60
C GLN A 212 17.98 5.62 -5.28
N GLU A 213 19.13 5.94 -4.69
CA GLU A 213 20.43 5.43 -5.13
C GLU A 213 20.48 3.90 -5.12
N THR A 214 19.99 3.28 -4.05
CA THR A 214 19.86 1.82 -3.91
C THR A 214 18.44 1.38 -4.25
N CYS A 215 18.07 1.39 -5.54
CA CYS A 215 16.76 0.95 -6.04
C CYS A 215 16.78 -0.54 -6.43
N ARG A 216 15.72 -1.29 -6.09
CA ARG A 216 15.54 -2.67 -6.54
C ARG A 216 15.03 -2.67 -7.99
N MET A 217 15.90 -3.06 -8.91
CA MET A 217 15.57 -3.15 -10.35
C MET A 217 15.04 -4.53 -10.74
N SER A 218 15.34 -5.53 -9.93
CA SER A 218 15.08 -6.94 -10.18
C SER A 218 14.57 -7.60 -8.90
N ARG A 219 13.56 -8.48 -9.00
CA ARG A 219 12.94 -9.08 -7.80
C ARG A 219 13.94 -9.88 -6.95
N ASP A 220 14.91 -10.51 -7.59
CA ASP A 220 15.99 -11.32 -7.01
C ASP A 220 17.15 -10.49 -6.43
N GLN A 221 17.07 -9.16 -6.51
CA GLN A 221 18.08 -8.28 -5.94
C GLN A 221 17.76 -7.98 -4.47
N THR A 222 18.69 -8.31 -3.58
CA THR A 222 18.72 -7.82 -2.20
C THR A 222 19.29 -6.40 -2.16
N ILE A 223 18.55 -5.49 -1.54
CA ILE A 223 18.93 -4.08 -1.33
C ILE A 223 19.14 -3.76 0.14
N ILE A 224 18.61 -4.58 1.05
CA ILE A 224 18.83 -4.45 2.49
C ILE A 224 19.94 -5.42 2.89
N SER A 225 21.01 -4.89 3.50
CA SER A 225 22.07 -5.74 4.03
C SER A 225 21.55 -6.50 5.25
N ALA A 226 21.13 -7.74 5.06
CA ALA A 226 20.78 -8.64 6.17
C ALA A 226 22.05 -9.22 6.79
N ALA A 227 22.08 -9.33 8.12
CA ALA A 227 23.13 -10.09 8.81
C ALA A 227 23.06 -11.56 8.36
N PRO A 228 24.20 -12.24 8.14
CA PRO A 228 24.19 -13.62 7.69
C PRO A 228 23.46 -14.51 8.71
N PRO A 229 22.66 -15.48 8.25
CA PRO A 229 21.93 -16.37 9.14
C PRO A 229 22.91 -17.10 10.07
N LYS A 230 22.57 -17.18 11.36
CA LYS A 230 23.36 -17.93 12.34
C LYS A 230 23.16 -19.42 12.08
N THR A 231 24.20 -20.10 11.58
CA THR A 231 24.17 -21.54 11.41
C THR A 231 24.33 -22.25 12.76
N SER A 232 23.41 -23.15 13.07
CA SER A 232 23.48 -24.01 14.26
C SER A 232 24.14 -25.34 13.90
N ILE A 233 25.17 -25.73 14.65
CA ILE A 233 25.92 -26.99 14.43
C ILE A 233 24.99 -28.21 14.49
N LEU A 234 23.96 -28.18 15.34
CA LEU A 234 22.95 -29.24 15.42
C LEU A 234 22.10 -29.35 14.15
N LEU A 235 21.75 -28.21 13.52
CA LEU A 235 21.01 -28.19 12.26
C LEU A 235 21.87 -28.73 11.11
N SER A 236 23.18 -28.45 11.10
CA SER A 236 24.11 -29.01 10.11
C SER A 236 24.27 -30.53 10.20
N VAL A 237 24.27 -31.10 11.42
CA VAL A 237 24.32 -32.57 11.57
C VAL A 237 23.00 -33.20 11.14
N LEU A 238 21.87 -32.61 11.51
CA LEU A 238 20.54 -33.08 11.11
C LEU A 238 20.34 -32.97 9.60
N SER A 239 20.87 -31.94 8.93
CA SER A 239 20.75 -31.80 7.47
C SER A 239 21.42 -32.95 6.72
N CYS A 240 22.56 -33.46 7.21
CA CYS A 240 23.20 -34.66 6.65
C CYS A 240 22.29 -35.91 6.72
N PHE A 241 21.52 -36.09 7.80
CA PHE A 241 20.63 -37.24 7.94
C PHE A 241 19.40 -37.18 7.02
N VAL A 242 18.94 -35.99 6.66
CA VAL A 242 17.82 -35.81 5.70
C VAL A 242 18.33 -35.58 4.26
N LEU A 243 19.55 -36.06 3.95
CA LEU A 243 20.17 -35.94 2.62
C LEU A 243 20.20 -34.51 2.06
N ASN A 244 20.31 -33.52 2.95
CA ASN A 244 20.31 -32.10 2.60
C ASN A 244 19.07 -31.60 1.85
N CYS A 245 17.93 -32.31 1.92
CA CYS A 245 16.68 -31.84 1.29
C CYS A 245 16.22 -30.50 1.86
N GLN A 246 16.50 -30.24 3.15
CA GLN A 246 16.21 -28.99 3.85
C GLN A 246 16.92 -27.80 3.20
N GLU A 247 18.16 -27.99 2.76
CA GLU A 247 18.96 -26.92 2.13
C GLU A 247 18.43 -26.57 0.73
N GLN A 248 17.84 -27.55 0.03
CA GLN A 248 17.15 -27.30 -1.25
C GLN A 248 15.88 -26.48 -1.06
N TYR A 249 15.05 -26.79 -0.06
CA TYR A 249 13.86 -25.99 0.25
C TYR A 249 14.23 -24.60 0.80
N HIS A 250 15.27 -24.50 1.62
CA HIS A 250 15.77 -23.23 2.12
C HIS A 250 16.28 -22.34 0.99
N SER A 251 17.12 -22.87 0.08
CA SER A 251 17.60 -22.12 -1.08
C SER A 251 16.45 -21.66 -1.99
N ARG A 252 15.46 -22.53 -2.25
CA ARG A 252 14.27 -22.14 -3.03
C ARG A 252 13.41 -21.10 -2.31
N LEU A 253 13.38 -21.12 -0.99
CA LEU A 253 12.67 -20.13 -0.19
C LEU A 253 13.39 -18.78 -0.24
N ASP A 254 14.73 -18.77 -0.12
CA ASP A 254 15.56 -17.59 -0.30
C ASP A 254 15.35 -16.97 -1.69
N ASP A 255 15.22 -17.79 -2.75
CA ASP A 255 14.94 -17.33 -4.11
C ASP A 255 13.59 -16.59 -4.26
N VAL A 256 12.64 -16.82 -3.33
CA VAL A 256 11.28 -16.26 -3.36
C VAL A 256 11.07 -15.14 -2.34
N TYR A 257 11.85 -15.14 -1.25
CA TYR A 257 11.75 -14.23 -0.12
C TYR A 257 12.96 -13.31 -0.06
N HIS A 258 12.83 -12.09 -0.57
CA HIS A 258 13.91 -11.10 -0.60
C HIS A 258 13.55 -9.88 0.24
N ASP A 259 14.39 -9.50 1.20
CA ASP A 259 14.23 -8.29 2.05
C ASP A 259 12.81 -8.13 2.65
N SER A 260 12.23 -9.24 3.13
CA SER A 260 10.86 -9.27 3.64
C SER A 260 9.74 -8.94 2.65
N VAL A 261 10.05 -8.99 1.35
CA VAL A 261 9.09 -8.85 0.26
C VAL A 261 8.86 -10.20 -0.41
N VAL A 262 7.58 -10.51 -0.63
CA VAL A 262 7.15 -11.68 -1.39
C VAL A 262 6.06 -11.27 -2.37
N TYR A 263 6.18 -11.74 -3.60
CA TYR A 263 5.17 -11.55 -4.63
C TYR A 263 4.21 -12.73 -4.62
N LEU A 264 2.92 -12.46 -4.48
CA LEU A 264 1.90 -13.50 -4.26
C LEU A 264 1.90 -14.58 -5.34
N TYR A 265 2.06 -14.21 -6.62
CA TYR A 265 2.13 -15.17 -7.71
C TYR A 265 3.36 -16.09 -7.64
N VAL A 266 4.50 -15.56 -7.21
CA VAL A 266 5.75 -16.33 -7.03
C VAL A 266 5.61 -17.28 -5.86
N TRP A 267 5.05 -16.78 -4.75
CA TRP A 267 4.74 -17.58 -3.57
C TRP A 267 3.80 -18.74 -3.89
N ASN A 268 2.72 -18.46 -4.61
CA ASN A 268 1.74 -19.47 -5.00
C ASN A 268 2.38 -20.55 -5.89
N ALA A 269 3.26 -20.16 -6.81
CA ALA A 269 4.02 -21.11 -7.62
C ALA A 269 4.95 -21.98 -6.77
N TYR A 270 5.69 -21.39 -5.82
CA TYR A 270 6.56 -22.09 -4.89
C TYR A 270 5.79 -23.07 -3.99
N VAL A 271 4.69 -22.63 -3.38
CA VAL A 271 3.84 -23.46 -2.53
C VAL A 271 3.28 -24.64 -3.32
N ARG A 272 2.79 -24.40 -4.54
CA ARG A 272 2.26 -25.47 -5.41
C ARG A 272 3.32 -26.52 -5.70
N HIS A 273 4.52 -26.11 -6.12
CA HIS A 273 5.64 -27.02 -6.38
C HIS A 273 6.03 -27.81 -5.12
N THR A 274 6.06 -27.15 -3.97
CA THR A 274 6.41 -27.80 -2.68
C THR A 274 5.37 -28.84 -2.29
N LEU A 275 4.07 -28.54 -2.46
CA LEU A 275 2.99 -29.49 -2.17
C LEU A 275 2.99 -30.68 -3.14
N GLU A 276 3.30 -30.46 -4.41
CA GLU A 276 3.45 -31.52 -5.42
C GLU A 276 4.61 -32.45 -5.06
N ASP A 277 5.77 -31.89 -4.70
CA ASP A 277 6.93 -32.65 -4.22
C ASP A 277 6.54 -33.53 -3.04
N TRP A 278 5.93 -32.94 -1.99
CA TRP A 278 5.54 -33.68 -0.79
C TRP A 278 4.50 -34.77 -1.06
N SER A 279 3.56 -34.52 -1.98
CA SER A 279 2.60 -35.52 -2.43
C SER A 279 3.30 -36.71 -3.08
N MET A 280 4.33 -36.48 -3.92
CA MET A 280 5.13 -37.54 -4.52
C MET A 280 5.91 -38.33 -3.46
N TRP A 281 6.57 -37.67 -2.52
CA TRP A 281 7.27 -38.33 -1.41
C TRP A 281 6.32 -39.19 -0.57
N SER A 282 5.13 -38.70 -0.25
CA SER A 282 4.14 -39.44 0.54
C SER A 282 3.64 -40.72 -0.15
N LYS A 283 3.68 -40.77 -1.49
CA LYS A 283 3.31 -41.93 -2.29
C LYS A 283 4.45 -42.94 -2.41
N MET A 284 5.70 -42.52 -2.33
CA MET A 284 6.88 -43.40 -2.37
C MET A 284 7.13 -44.13 -1.04
N VAL A 285 6.59 -43.62 0.07
CA VAL A 285 6.75 -44.19 1.42
C VAL A 285 5.58 -45.13 1.79
N ARG A 286 4.63 -45.36 0.88
CA ARG A 286 3.58 -46.40 0.98
C ARG A 286 3.95 -47.63 0.18
#